data_AF-A0A951V724-F1
#
_entry.id   AF-A0A951V724-F1
#
_cell.length_a   1.000
_cell.length_b   1.000
_cell.length_c   1.000
_cell.angle_alpha   90.00
_cell.angle_beta   90.00
_cell.angle_gamma   90.00
#
_symmetry.space_group_name_H-M   'P 1'
#
loop_
_entity.id
_entity.type
_entity.pdbx_description
1 polymer ?
#
loop_
_entity_poly.entity_id
_entity_poly.type
_entity_poly.pdbx_seq_one_letter_code
_entity_poly.pdbx_strand_id
1 'polypeptide(L)'
;MNPQPFQDFFRDKKIAILGFAREGQSTYRAIRKVLPDFPLVVCDRQVPGKEVFPDREKDHQTKWCFGENYLDGIQGADIIIKSPGIPFRVIESETLRERVVSQTGLFL
;
A
#
# COMPACT_ATOMS: atom_id res chain seq x y z
N MET A 1 -11.48 -16.55 -6.50
CA MET A 1 -11.19 -16.15 -5.11
C MET A 1 -12.48 -15.61 -4.53
N ASN A 2 -13.04 -16.22 -3.47
CA ASN A 2 -14.18 -15.63 -2.77
C ASN A 2 -13.67 -14.34 -2.08
N PRO A 3 -14.22 -13.15 -2.38
CA PRO A 3 -13.69 -11.89 -1.83
C PRO A 3 -14.02 -11.68 -0.35
N GLN A 4 -14.94 -12.43 0.25
CA GLN A 4 -15.39 -12.22 1.64
C GLN A 4 -14.25 -12.21 2.69
N PRO A 5 -13.33 -13.20 2.74
CA PRO A 5 -12.23 -13.19 3.70
C PRO A 5 -11.28 -11.98 3.53
N PHE A 6 -11.10 -11.52 2.30
CA PHE A 6 -10.27 -10.36 1.97
C PHE A 6 -10.95 -9.06 2.42
N GLN A 7 -12.26 -8.93 2.21
CA GLN A 7 -13.03 -7.78 2.67
C GLN A 7 -13.03 -7.67 4.19
N ASP A 8 -13.20 -8.78 4.91
CA ASP A 8 -13.21 -8.79 6.37
C ASP A 8 -11.82 -8.52 6.97
N PHE A 9 -10.75 -8.99 6.33
CA PHE A 9 -9.38 -8.71 6.77
C PHE A 9 -9.06 -7.21 6.75
N PHE A 10 -9.64 -6.47 5.80
CA PHE A 10 -9.38 -5.04 5.59
C PHE A 10 -10.43 -4.12 6.19
N ARG A 11 -11.59 -4.64 6.59
CA ARG A 11 -12.66 -3.86 7.21
C ARG A 11 -12.13 -3.00 8.35
N ASP A 12 -12.42 -1.70 8.29
CA ASP A 12 -12.05 -0.67 9.27
C ASP A 12 -10.55 -0.48 9.52
N LYS A 13 -9.67 -1.02 8.66
CA LYS A 13 -8.22 -0.86 8.78
C LYS A 13 -7.69 0.24 7.89
N LYS A 14 -6.58 0.85 8.31
CA LYS A 14 -5.76 1.73 7.47
C LYS A 14 -4.65 0.92 6.84
N ILE A 15 -4.72 0.72 5.52
CA ILE A 15 -3.69 0.02 4.76
C ILE A 15 -2.74 1.03 4.13
N ALA A 16 -1.44 0.81 4.30
CA ALA A 16 -0.42 1.48 3.52
C ALA A 16 0.32 0.50 2.61
N ILE A 17 0.53 0.87 1.34
CA ILE A 17 1.44 0.21 0.42
C ILE A 17 2.78 0.94 0.48
N LEU A 18 3.85 0.24 0.85
CA LEU A 18 5.20 0.78 0.95
C LEU A 18 6.07 0.26 -0.21
N GLY A 19 6.37 1.16 -1.15
CA GLY A 19 6.97 0.86 -2.45
C GLY A 19 5.90 0.72 -3.53
N PHE A 20 6.04 1.48 -4.61
CA PHE A 20 5.09 1.68 -5.71
C PHE A 20 5.73 1.55 -7.10
N ALA A 21 6.75 0.71 -7.20
CA ALA A 21 7.22 0.16 -8.47
C ALA A 21 6.22 -0.90 -9.01
N ARG A 22 6.71 -1.90 -9.73
CA ARG A 22 5.85 -2.92 -10.39
C ARG A 22 4.94 -3.68 -9.41
N GLU A 23 5.48 -4.12 -8.29
CA GLU A 23 4.76 -4.94 -7.30
C GLU A 23 3.74 -4.12 -6.51
N GLY A 24 4.12 -2.93 -6.03
CA GLY A 24 3.20 -2.00 -5.37
C GLY A 24 2.03 -1.60 -6.24
N GLN A 25 2.27 -1.32 -7.53
CA GLN A 25 1.19 -1.03 -8.48
C GLN A 25 0.27 -2.24 -8.69
N SER A 26 0.82 -3.45 -8.73
CA SER A 26 0.00 -4.67 -8.84
C SER A 26 -0.87 -4.88 -7.61
N THR A 27 -0.31 -4.65 -6.42
CA THR A 27 -1.04 -4.73 -5.14
C THR A 27 -2.18 -3.72 -5.11
N TYR A 28 -1.90 -2.47 -5.46
CA TYR A 28 -2.91 -1.41 -5.56
C TYR A 28 -4.07 -1.81 -6.49
N ARG A 29 -3.75 -2.30 -7.71
CA ARG A 29 -4.78 -2.69 -8.69
C ARG A 29 -5.63 -3.86 -8.18
N ALA A 30 -5.00 -4.82 -7.50
CA ALA A 30 -5.71 -5.94 -6.90
C ALA A 30 -6.68 -5.48 -5.81
N ILE A 31 -6.24 -4.58 -4.91
CA ILE A 31 -7.11 -4.02 -3.87
C ILE A 31 -8.25 -3.24 -4.51
N ARG A 32 -7.98 -2.30 -5.43
CA ARG A 32 -9.02 -1.48 -6.08
C ARG A 32 -10.04 -2.32 -6.87
N LYS A 33 -9.65 -3.48 -7.40
CA LYS A 33 -10.56 -4.40 -8.07
C LYS A 33 -11.58 -5.06 -7.11
N VAL A 34 -11.19 -5.30 -5.86
CA VAL A 34 -12.01 -6.00 -4.85
C VAL A 34 -12.72 -5.01 -3.91
N LEU A 35 -12.07 -3.87 -3.66
CA LEU A 35 -12.40 -2.84 -2.69
C LEU A 35 -12.22 -1.45 -3.35
N PRO A 36 -13.09 -1.08 -4.32
CA PRO A 36 -12.90 0.12 -5.13
C PRO A 36 -12.91 1.42 -4.32
N ASP A 37 -13.72 1.50 -3.26
CA ASP A 37 -13.89 2.71 -2.45
C ASP A 37 -13.07 2.72 -1.15
N PHE A 38 -12.22 1.72 -0.95
CA PHE A 38 -11.51 1.57 0.31
C PHE A 38 -10.40 2.63 0.50
N PRO A 39 -10.30 3.30 1.65
CA PRO A 39 -9.23 4.26 1.89
C PRO A 39 -7.84 3.62 1.86
N LEU A 40 -6.97 4.06 0.97
CA LEU A 40 -5.59 3.56 0.85
C LEU A 40 -4.57 4.66 1.07
N VAL A 41 -3.40 4.27 1.58
CA VAL A 41 -2.21 5.11 1.53
C VAL A 41 -1.17 4.43 0.65
N VAL A 42 -0.59 5.15 -0.30
CA VAL A 42 0.52 4.67 -1.12
C VAL A 42 1.75 5.51 -0.84
N CYS A 43 2.84 4.84 -0.47
CA CYS A 43 4.08 5.48 -0.07
C CYS A 43 5.23 5.01 -0.97
N ASP A 44 5.92 5.93 -1.65
CA ASP A 44 7.18 5.63 -2.35
C ASP A 44 8.08 6.87 -2.37
N ARG A 45 9.40 6.67 -2.37
CA ARG A 45 10.33 7.78 -2.53
C ARG A 45 10.20 8.44 -3.90
N GLN A 46 9.95 7.66 -4.94
CA GLN A 46 9.77 8.12 -6.31
C GLN A 46 8.30 8.38 -6.63
N VAL A 47 8.06 9.46 -7.36
CA VAL A 47 6.75 9.73 -7.96
C VAL A 47 6.67 8.95 -9.28
N PRO A 48 5.67 8.05 -9.47
CA PRO A 48 5.50 7.39 -10.75
C PRO A 48 5.13 8.43 -11.82
N GLY A 49 5.69 8.29 -13.02
CA GLY A 49 5.32 9.12 -14.17
C GLY A 49 3.87 8.88 -14.59
N LYS A 50 3.20 9.91 -15.13
CA LYS A 50 1.79 9.83 -15.53
C LYS A 50 1.52 8.71 -16.56
N GLU A 51 2.44 8.50 -17.50
CA GLU A 51 2.34 7.43 -18.50
C GLU A 51 2.39 6.02 -17.88
N VAL A 52 3.10 5.86 -16.76
CA VAL A 52 3.25 4.58 -16.07
C VAL A 52 2.03 4.28 -15.21
N PHE A 53 1.46 5.31 -14.59
CA PHE A 53 0.34 5.17 -13.67
C PHE A 53 -0.66 6.34 -13.81
N PRO A 54 -1.51 6.32 -14.84
CA PRO A 54 -2.42 7.42 -15.16
C PRO A 54 -3.61 7.51 -14.19
N ASP A 55 -3.90 6.43 -13.46
CA ASP A 55 -5.06 6.34 -12.57
C ASP A 55 -4.91 7.16 -11.28
N ARG A 56 -3.69 7.67 -11.00
CA ARG A 56 -3.39 8.43 -9.77
C ARG A 56 -4.36 9.59 -9.53
N GLU A 57 -4.62 10.36 -10.58
CA GLU A 57 -5.44 11.58 -10.49
C GLU A 57 -6.94 11.28 -10.43
N LYS A 58 -7.35 10.06 -10.76
CA LYS A 58 -8.74 9.62 -10.77
C LYS A 58 -9.18 8.97 -9.45
N ASP A 59 -8.22 8.46 -8.67
CA ASP A 59 -8.50 7.79 -7.42
C ASP A 59 -8.45 8.76 -6.23
N HIS A 60 -9.62 9.24 -5.84
CA HIS A 60 -9.82 10.11 -4.67
C HIS A 60 -9.82 9.37 -3.33
N GLN A 61 -9.85 8.02 -3.36
CA GLN A 61 -9.84 7.19 -2.16
C GLN A 61 -8.41 6.79 -1.77
N THR A 62 -7.39 7.19 -2.54
CA THR A 62 -5.98 7.00 -2.21
C THR A 62 -5.31 8.29 -1.81
N LYS A 63 -4.69 8.27 -0.63
CA LYS A 63 -3.68 9.25 -0.23
C LYS A 63 -2.33 8.85 -0.82
N TRP A 64 -1.77 9.74 -1.64
CA TRP A 64 -0.47 9.55 -2.28
C TRP A 64 0.63 10.26 -1.49
N CYS A 65 1.55 9.49 -0.90
CA CYS A 65 2.69 9.98 -0.11
C CYS A 65 3.98 9.71 -0.89
N PHE A 66 4.43 10.68 -1.69
CA PHE A 66 5.67 10.55 -2.46
C PHE A 66 6.76 11.50 -1.99
N GLY A 67 8.01 11.19 -2.31
CA GLY A 67 9.17 12.04 -2.06
C GLY A 67 9.95 11.66 -0.81
N GLU A 68 10.73 12.59 -0.28
CA GLU A 68 11.68 12.31 0.81
C GLU A 68 10.99 11.84 2.09
N ASN A 69 9.80 12.37 2.38
CA ASN A 69 9.02 12.09 3.59
C ASN A 69 7.93 11.01 3.38
N TYR A 70 8.08 10.15 2.36
CA TYR A 70 7.08 9.11 2.05
C TYR A 70 6.77 8.17 3.24
N LEU A 71 7.73 7.96 4.15
CA LEU A 71 7.56 7.14 5.35
C LEU A 71 6.58 7.73 6.37
N ASP A 72 6.27 9.02 6.31
CA ASP A 72 5.25 9.63 7.18
C ASP A 72 3.86 9.04 6.88
N GLY A 73 3.65 8.57 5.64
CA GLY A 73 2.40 7.94 5.22
C GLY A 73 2.08 6.62 5.94
N ILE A 74 3.09 5.91 6.47
CA ILE A 74 2.89 4.60 7.12
C ILE A 74 2.62 4.69 8.62
N GLN A 75 2.85 5.84 9.26
CA GLN A 75 2.80 6.01 10.73
C GLN A 75 1.44 5.65 11.35
N GLY A 76 0.35 5.88 10.62
CA GLY A 76 -1.02 5.60 11.07
C GLY A 76 -1.63 4.32 10.50
N ALA A 77 -0.84 3.49 9.82
CA ALA A 77 -1.34 2.27 9.17
C ALA A 77 -1.49 1.14 10.19
N ASP A 78 -2.59 0.39 10.08
CA ASP A 78 -2.79 -0.88 10.80
C ASP A 78 -2.09 -2.03 10.08
N ILE A 79 -1.94 -1.91 8.76
CA ILE A 79 -1.28 -2.89 7.90
C ILE A 79 -0.37 -2.17 6.91
N ILE A 80 0.89 -2.60 6.83
CA ILE A 80 1.87 -2.09 5.88
C ILE A 80 2.23 -3.20 4.90
N ILE A 81 1.77 -3.07 3.66
CA ILE A 81 2.11 -3.99 2.57
C ILE A 81 3.42 -3.52 1.93
N LYS A 82 4.52 -4.17 2.26
CA LYS A 82 5.86 -3.76 1.81
C LYS A 82 6.25 -4.48 0.52
N SER A 83 6.63 -3.72 -0.50
CA SER A 83 7.29 -4.26 -1.69
C SER A 83 8.65 -4.90 -1.33
N PRO A 84 9.04 -6.06 -1.88
CA PRO A 84 10.29 -6.76 -1.56
C PRO A 84 11.53 -5.90 -1.68
N GLY A 85 11.60 -5.05 -2.71
CA GLY A 85 12.73 -4.16 -2.98
C GLY A 85 12.96 -3.04 -1.95
N ILE A 86 12.02 -2.78 -1.04
CA ILE A 86 12.21 -1.81 0.04
C ILE A 86 12.94 -2.48 1.21
N PRO A 87 14.14 -2.02 1.62
CA PRO A 87 14.85 -2.63 2.74
C PRO A 87 14.06 -2.49 4.03
N PHE A 88 13.89 -3.57 4.80
CA PHE A 88 13.10 -3.54 6.05
C PHE A 88 13.62 -2.51 7.07
N ARG A 89 14.94 -2.29 7.09
CA ARG A 89 15.63 -1.32 7.96
C ARG A 89 15.16 0.13 7.80
N VAL A 90 14.51 0.51 6.70
CA VAL A 90 14.00 1.88 6.51
C VAL A 90 12.80 2.17 7.41
N ILE A 91 12.15 1.14 7.93
CA ILE A 91 11.10 1.26 8.93
C ILE A 91 11.82 1.23 10.28
N GLU A 92 11.98 2.39 10.93
CA GLU A 92 12.77 2.49 12.16
C GLU A 92 11.99 2.04 13.39
N SER A 93 10.67 2.24 13.39
CA SER A 93 9.80 1.86 14.51
C SER A 93 9.53 0.35 14.54
N GLU A 94 9.83 -0.30 15.66
CA GLU A 94 9.47 -1.71 15.90
C GLU A 94 7.95 -1.93 15.84
N THR A 95 7.15 -1.00 16.35
CA THR A 95 5.68 -1.12 16.30
C THR A 95 5.13 -1.05 14.88
N LEU A 96 5.81 -0.36 13.97
CA LEU A 96 5.44 -0.37 12.55
C LEU A 96 5.92 -1.66 11.87
N ARG A 97 7.08 -2.18 12.24
CA ARG A 97 7.61 -3.45 11.73
C ARG A 97 6.68 -4.63 11.99
N GLU A 98 6.04 -4.68 13.15
CA GLU A 98 5.04 -5.69 13.50
C GLU A 98 3.79 -5.65 12.60
N ARG A 99 3.51 -4.51 11.97
CA ARG A 99 2.37 -4.32 11.05
C ARG A 99 2.72 -4.64 9.60
N VAL A 100 3.97 -5.01 9.31
CA VAL A 100 4.43 -5.29 7.95
C VAL A 100 3.97 -6.68 7.52
N VAL A 101 3.26 -6.72 6.42
CA VAL A 101 2.88 -7.95 5.72
C VAL A 101 3.57 -7.98 4.36
N SER A 102 3.97 -9.17 3.93
CA SER A 102 4.49 -9.37 2.57
C SER A 102 3.33 -9.54 1.57
N GLN A 103 3.55 -9.17 0.31
CA GLN A 103 2.57 -9.38 -0.76
C GLN A 103 2.16 -10.85 -0.87
N THR A 104 3.11 -11.78 -0.69
CA THR A 104 2.84 -13.22 -0.74
C THR A 104 1.88 -13.67 0.37
N GLY A 105 1.98 -13.10 1.57
CA GLY A 105 1.07 -13.41 2.68
C GLY A 105 -0.34 -12.85 2.54
N LEU A 106 -0.60 -12.00 1.53
CA LEU A 106 -1.92 -11.44 1.24
C LEU A 106 -2.73 -12.25 0.23
N PHE A 107 -2.06 -13.10 -0.56
CA PHE A 107 -2.66 -13.84 -1.67
C PHE A 107 -2.50 -15.37 -1.57
N LEU A 108 -1.85 -15.87 -0.50
CA LEU A 108 -1.79 -17.28 -0.12
C LEU A 108 -2.72 -17.53 1.09
#